data_AF-B6VH16-F1
#
_entry.id   AF-B6VH16-F1
#
_cell.length_a   1.000
_cell.length_b   1.000
_cell.length_c   1.000
_cell.angle_alpha   90.00
_cell.angle_beta   90.00
_cell.angle_gamma   90.00
#
_symmetry.space_group_name_H-M   'P 1'
#
loop_
_entity.id
_entity.type
_entity.pdbx_description
1 polymer ?
#
loop_
_entity_poly.entity_id
_entity_poly.type
_entity_poly.pdbx_seq_one_letter_code
_entity_poly.pdbx_strand_id
1 'polypeptide(L)'
;LHPDVSVIYADYYGATLNIYRAPLQFGFTVPLNSCCGSDAPHNCSLSVLCGNPGSFVCPDPSKYVSWDGLHFTEATYKVIIQG
;
A
#
# COMPACT_ATOMS: atom_id res chain seq x y z
N LEU A 1 -29.45 -17.84 -14.39
CA LEU A 1 -28.56 -18.47 -13.40
C LEU A 1 -27.39 -19.09 -14.14
N HIS A 2 -26.16 -18.91 -13.66
CA HIS A 2 -24.93 -19.40 -14.30
C HIS A 2 -24.26 -20.46 -13.41
N PRO A 3 -24.70 -21.73 -13.46
CA PRO A 3 -24.23 -22.78 -12.55
C PRO A 3 -22.77 -23.18 -12.79
N ASP A 4 -22.22 -22.93 -13.98
CA ASP A 4 -20.83 -23.25 -14.34
C ASP A 4 -19.83 -22.12 -14.01
N VAL A 5 -20.26 -21.07 -13.31
CA VAL A 5 -19.41 -19.94 -12.92
C VAL A 5 -19.02 -20.06 -11.45
N SER A 6 -17.72 -20.00 -11.18
CA SER A 6 -17.18 -19.80 -9.83
C SER A 6 -16.98 -18.30 -9.56
N VAL A 7 -17.59 -17.80 -8.49
CA VAL A 7 -17.41 -16.42 -8.03
C VAL A 7 -16.61 -16.44 -6.74
N ILE A 8 -15.48 -15.73 -6.73
CA ILE A 8 -14.64 -15.55 -5.54
C ILE A 8 -14.73 -14.08 -5.15
N TYR A 9 -15.05 -13.82 -3.88
CA TYR A 9 -15.00 -12.48 -3.30
C TYR A 9 -13.73 -12.34 -2.46
N ALA A 10 -12.94 -11.31 -2.75
CA ALA A 10 -11.78 -10.94 -1.96
C ALA A 10 -12.07 -9.60 -1.25
N ASP A 11 -12.11 -9.63 0.09
CA ASP A 11 -12.28 -8.42 0.91
C ASP A 11 -10.96 -7.64 1.00
N TYR A 12 -10.63 -6.97 -0.10
CA TYR A 12 -9.41 -6.17 -0.21
C TYR A 12 -9.36 -5.02 0.81
N TYR A 13 -10.52 -4.45 1.13
CA TYR A 13 -10.62 -3.36 2.12
C TYR A 13 -10.36 -3.87 3.54
N GLY A 14 -11.01 -4.97 3.95
CA GLY A 14 -10.80 -5.57 5.26
C GLY A 14 -9.37 -6.03 5.48
N ALA A 15 -8.76 -6.69 4.47
CA ALA A 15 -7.35 -7.08 4.52
C ALA A 15 -6.43 -5.87 4.76
N THR A 16 -6.63 -4.80 4.00
CA THR A 16 -5.84 -3.57 4.15
C THR A 16 -6.09 -2.89 5.50
N LEU A 17 -7.35 -2.83 5.96
CA LEU A 17 -7.70 -2.22 7.25
C LEU A 17 -7.03 -2.94 8.42
N ASN A 18 -6.90 -4.27 8.37
CA ASN A 18 -6.17 -5.05 9.36
C ASN A 18 -4.69 -4.69 9.39
N ILE A 19 -4.07 -4.50 8.22
CA ILE A 19 -2.69 -4.02 8.12
C ILE A 19 -2.53 -2.65 8.79
N TYR A 20 -3.43 -1.70 8.53
CA TYR A 20 -3.36 -0.37 9.17
C TYR A 20 -3.62 -0.39 10.68
N ARG A 21 -4.46 -1.32 11.17
CA ARG A 21 -4.74 -1.47 12.60
C ARG A 21 -3.59 -2.12 13.37
N ALA A 22 -2.84 -3.02 12.74
CA ALA A 22 -1.77 -3.77 13.39
C ALA A 22 -0.51 -3.91 12.49
N PRO A 23 0.08 -2.80 12.01
CA PRO A 23 1.09 -2.83 10.94
C PRO A 23 2.35 -3.61 11.32
N LEU A 24 2.75 -3.55 12.59
CA LEU A 24 3.90 -4.28 13.12
C LEU A 24 3.71 -5.81 13.06
N GLN A 25 2.48 -6.32 13.17
CA GLN A 25 2.20 -7.75 13.04
C GLN A 25 2.48 -8.27 11.62
N PHE A 26 2.40 -7.37 10.64
CA PHE A 26 2.66 -7.66 9.23
C PHE A 26 4.04 -7.16 8.76
N GLY A 27 4.89 -6.68 9.68
CA GLY A 27 6.26 -6.25 9.40
C GLY A 27 6.42 -4.80 8.90
N PHE A 28 5.34 -4.00 8.89
CA PHE A 28 5.38 -2.59 8.48
C PHE A 28 5.65 -1.67 9.68
N THR A 29 6.67 -0.83 9.56
CA THR A 29 7.01 0.19 10.58
C THR A 29 6.61 1.60 10.15
N VAL A 30 6.26 1.81 8.89
CA VAL A 30 5.82 3.11 8.34
C VAL A 30 4.47 2.95 7.66
N PRO A 31 3.37 2.86 8.43
CA PRO A 31 2.06 2.56 7.87
C PRO A 31 1.45 3.72 7.07
N LEU A 32 1.65 4.97 7.51
CA LEU A 32 0.88 6.10 7.00
C LEU A 32 1.58 6.96 5.95
N ASN A 33 2.90 6.85 5.80
CA ASN A 33 3.62 7.61 4.79
C ASN A 33 3.83 6.77 3.53
N SER A 34 3.85 7.41 2.37
CA SER A 34 4.25 6.79 1.10
C SER A 34 5.77 6.63 1.02
N CYS A 35 6.22 5.55 0.41
CA CYS A 35 7.65 5.32 0.16
C CYS A 35 8.20 6.28 -0.90
N CYS A 36 7.48 6.47 -1.99
CA CYS A 36 7.80 7.36 -3.09
C CYS A 36 6.86 8.57 -3.09
N GLY A 37 7.40 9.78 -3.16
CA GLY A 37 6.58 10.98 -3.24
C GLY A 37 7.33 12.23 -2.84
N SER A 38 6.66 13.18 -2.19
CA SER A 38 7.22 14.49 -1.84
C SER A 38 7.32 14.67 -0.34
N ASP A 39 7.79 15.83 0.12
CA ASP A 39 7.82 16.23 1.53
C ASP A 39 6.44 16.74 2.05
N ALA A 40 5.40 16.64 1.23
CA ALA A 40 4.01 16.90 1.61
C ALA A 40 3.52 15.93 2.71
N PRO A 41 2.39 16.22 3.40
CA PRO A 41 1.80 15.31 4.38
C PRO A 41 1.66 13.88 3.83
N HIS A 42 2.03 12.89 4.64
CA HIS A 42 2.07 11.46 4.27
C HIS A 42 2.98 11.13 3.08
N ASN A 43 3.91 12.01 2.74
CA ASN A 43 4.76 11.96 1.56
C ASN A 43 3.98 11.95 0.23
N CYS A 44 2.73 12.42 0.21
CA CYS A 44 1.85 12.30 -0.95
C CYS A 44 1.37 13.68 -1.43
N SER A 45 1.59 13.99 -2.71
CA SER A 45 1.12 15.21 -3.35
C SER A 45 0.72 14.94 -4.79
N LEU A 46 -0.46 15.38 -5.19
CA LEU A 46 -0.89 15.33 -6.59
C LEU A 46 -0.09 16.28 -7.50
N SER A 47 0.62 17.25 -6.92
CA SER A 47 1.50 18.17 -7.67
C SER A 47 2.88 17.57 -7.94
N VAL A 48 3.33 16.62 -7.10
CA VAL A 48 4.64 15.97 -7.21
C VAL A 48 4.44 14.46 -7.05
N LEU A 49 4.05 13.82 -8.15
CA LEU A 49 3.87 12.37 -8.22
C LEU A 49 5.22 11.64 -8.18
N CYS A 50 5.20 10.37 -7.79
CA CYS A 50 6.36 9.50 -7.86
C CYS A 50 6.97 9.50 -9.27
N GLY A 51 8.28 9.71 -9.38
CA GLY A 51 8.99 9.77 -10.67
C GLY A 51 9.06 11.16 -11.30
N ASN A 52 8.33 12.16 -10.77
CA ASN A 52 8.47 13.55 -11.19
C ASN A 52 9.66 14.24 -10.48
N PRO A 53 10.23 15.31 -11.06
CA PRO A 53 11.21 16.15 -10.37
C PRO A 53 10.69 16.63 -9.01
N GLY A 54 11.54 16.54 -7.99
CA GLY A 54 11.19 16.87 -6.60
C GLY A 54 10.61 15.70 -5.81
N SER A 55 10.35 14.54 -6.44
CA SER A 55 10.04 13.32 -5.70
C SER A 55 11.29 12.63 -5.14
N PHE A 56 11.12 11.87 -4.06
CA PHE A 56 12.12 10.99 -3.49
C PHE A 56 11.55 9.57 -3.32
N VAL A 57 12.43 8.60 -3.07
CA VAL A 57 12.09 7.21 -2.76
C VAL A 57 12.69 6.84 -1.40
N CYS A 58 11.92 6.14 -0.57
CA CYS A 58 12.36 5.65 0.72
C CYS A 58 13.45 4.56 0.57
N PRO A 59 14.32 4.36 1.56
CA PRO A 59 15.44 3.41 1.46
C PRO A 59 15.00 1.94 1.51
N ASP A 60 13.87 1.62 2.15
CA ASP A 60 13.35 0.26 2.28
C ASP A 60 11.82 0.23 2.07
N PRO A 61 11.34 -0.05 0.84
CA PRO A 61 9.93 -0.15 0.53
C PRO A 61 9.20 -1.27 1.30
N SER A 62 9.91 -2.26 1.85
CA SER A 62 9.27 -3.37 2.60
C SER A 62 8.69 -2.94 3.94
N LYS A 63 9.09 -1.77 4.45
CA LYS A 63 8.62 -1.21 5.72
C LYS A 63 7.37 -0.33 5.59
N TYR A 64 6.99 -0.01 4.36
CA TYR A 64 5.95 0.95 4.04
C TYR A 64 4.71 0.21 3.53
N VAL A 65 3.52 0.68 3.95
CA VAL A 65 2.27 0.13 3.41
C VAL A 65 1.99 0.70 2.02
N SER A 66 2.16 2.02 1.86
CA SER A 66 1.90 2.75 0.62
C SER A 66 3.17 2.97 -0.21
N TRP A 67 3.07 2.75 -1.51
CA TRP A 67 4.12 3.10 -2.47
C TRP A 67 4.11 4.59 -2.75
N ASP A 68 3.02 5.16 -3.26
CA ASP A 68 2.96 6.55 -3.74
C ASP A 68 1.77 7.37 -3.19
N GLY A 69 1.02 6.80 -2.26
CA GLY A 69 -0.21 7.38 -1.71
C GLY A 69 -1.49 6.92 -2.42
N LEU A 70 -1.34 6.25 -3.58
CA LEU A 70 -2.44 5.71 -4.39
C LEU A 70 -2.35 4.18 -4.46
N HIS A 71 -1.14 3.64 -4.57
CA HIS A 71 -0.84 2.21 -4.70
C HIS A 71 -0.11 1.70 -3.46
N PHE A 72 -0.23 0.40 -3.18
CA PHE A 72 0.54 -0.23 -2.13
C PHE A 72 1.92 -0.67 -2.58
N THR A 73 2.81 -0.90 -1.62
CA THR A 73 4.10 -1.54 -1.89
C THR A 73 3.90 -3.01 -2.25
N GLU A 74 4.90 -3.60 -2.91
CA GLU A 74 4.92 -5.05 -3.19
C GLU A 74 4.77 -5.88 -1.90
N ALA A 75 5.35 -5.42 -0.79
CA ALA A 75 5.26 -6.09 0.51
C ALA A 75 3.80 -6.14 1.02
N THR A 76 3.05 -5.04 0.93
CA THR A 76 1.63 -5.02 1.27
C THR A 76 0.82 -5.93 0.36
N TYR A 77 1.07 -5.92 -0.95
CA TYR A 77 0.39 -6.83 -1.87
C TYR A 77 0.65 -8.30 -1.52
N LYS A 78 1.89 -8.67 -1.13
CA LYS A 78 2.21 -10.02 -0.67
C LYS A 78 1.39 -10.44 0.55
N VAL A 79 1.16 -9.53 1.50
CA VAL A 79 0.30 -9.81 2.67
C VAL A 79 -1.16 -9.98 2.24
N ILE A 80 -1.68 -9.09 1.38
CA ILE A 80 -3.08 -9.13 0.94
C ILE A 80 -3.41 -10.43 0.18
N ILE A 81 -2.49 -10.91 -0.67
CA ILE A 81 -2.74 -12.14 -1.45
C ILE A 81 -2.56 -13.43 -0.65
N GLN A 82 -1.93 -13.38 0.52
CA GLN A 82 -1.66 -14.57 1.34
C GLN A 82 -2.89 -15.05 2.15
N GLY A 83 -3.91 -14.20 2.33
CA GLY A 83 -5.16 -14.53 3.01
C GLY A 83 -5.06 -14.53 4.52
#